data_AF-A0A7K0RIJ2-F1
#
_entry.id   AF-A0A7K0RIJ2-F1
#
_cell.length_a   1.000
_cell.length_b   1.000
_cell.length_c   1.000
_cell.angle_alpha   90.00
_cell.angle_beta   90.00
_cell.angle_gamma   90.00
#
_symmetry.space_group_name_H-M   'P 1'
#
loop_
_entity.id
_entity.type
_entity.pdbx_description
1 polymer ?
#
loop_
_entity_poly.entity_id
_entity_poly.type
_entity_poly.pdbx_seq_one_letter_code
_entity_poly.pdbx_strand_id
1 'polypeptide(L)' 'MNDEGQERSKSAGSSVLELVVIVAVALGLALLIQALVVKPYRIPSESMVPTLQVGQRVLVNRLAPRFGD' A
#
# COMPACT_ATOMS: atom_id res chain seq x y z
N MET A 1 18.33 -47.00 13.44
CA MET A 1 18.46 -46.95 11.97
C MET A 1 17.75 -45.69 11.54
N ASN A 2 18.44 -44.81 10.82
CA ASN A 2 18.27 -43.35 10.86
C ASN A 2 17.04 -42.84 10.08
N ASP A 3 16.35 -41.83 10.62
CA ASP A 3 15.35 -41.01 9.93
C ASP A 3 16.03 -39.66 9.62
N GLU A 4 16.71 -39.61 8.48
CA GLU A 4 17.45 -38.42 8.04
C GLU A 4 16.46 -37.47 7.35
N GLY A 5 16.08 -36.42 8.09
CA GLY A 5 15.33 -35.29 7.58
C GLY A 5 16.02 -34.72 6.35
N GLN A 6 15.33 -34.77 5.21
CA GLN A 6 15.78 -34.14 3.97
C GLN A 6 15.84 -32.63 4.16
N GLU A 7 17.01 -32.13 4.54
CA GLU A 7 17.39 -30.74 4.40
C GLU A 7 17.48 -30.43 2.90
N ARG A 8 16.35 -30.03 2.32
CA ARG A 8 16.32 -29.46 0.97
C ARG A 8 17.20 -28.22 0.98
N SER A 9 18.41 -28.35 0.45
CA SER A 9 19.30 -27.25 0.10
C SER A 9 18.52 -26.25 -0.75
N LYS A 10 18.02 -25.18 -0.10
CA LYS A 10 17.36 -24.06 -0.76
C LYS A 10 18.45 -23.37 -1.56
N SER A 11 18.48 -23.61 -2.88
CA SER A 11 19.43 -22.94 -3.77
C SER A 11 19.23 -21.42 -3.65
N ALA A 12 20.32 -20.64 -3.78
CA ALA A 12 20.28 -19.19 -3.67
C ALA A 12 19.20 -18.53 -4.58
N GLY A 13 18.83 -19.19 -5.68
CA GLY A 13 17.72 -18.76 -6.56
C GLY A 13 16.34 -18.81 -5.89
N SER A 14 16.09 -19.74 -4.97
CA SER A 14 14.84 -19.82 -4.21
C SER A 14 14.67 -18.63 -3.25
N SER A 15 15.75 -18.18 -2.62
CA SER A 15 15.75 -17.00 -1.74
C SER A 15 15.50 -15.69 -2.51
N VAL A 16 16.08 -15.54 -3.70
CA VAL A 16 15.83 -14.36 -4.54
C VAL A 16 14.39 -14.34 -5.04
N LEU A 17 13.84 -15.49 -5.44
CA LEU A 17 12.44 -15.58 -5.87
C LEU A 17 11.48 -15.22 -4.72
N GLU A 18 11.73 -15.73 -3.52
CA GLU A 18 10.95 -15.41 -2.33
C GLU A 18 10.95 -13.89 -2.05
N LEU A 19 12.12 -13.25 -2.11
CA LEU A 19 12.23 -11.79 -1.95
C LEU A 19 11.45 -11.02 -3.02
N VAL A 20 11.59 -11.41 -4.29
CA VAL A 20 10.90 -10.76 -5.41
C VAL A 20 9.38 -10.86 -5.26
N VAL A 21 8.88 -12.05 -4.87
CA VAL A 21 7.45 -12.25 -4.63
C VAL A 21 6.94 -11.36 -3.50
N ILE A 22 7.67 -11.29 -2.38
CA ILE A 22 7.30 -10.43 -1.25
C ILE A 22 7.23 -8.96 -1.68
N VAL A 23 8.25 -8.46 -2.39
CA VAL A 23 8.29 -7.07 -2.88
C VAL A 23 7.15 -6.81 -3.87
N ALA A 24 6.90 -7.73 -4.80
CA ALA A 24 5.82 -7.60 -5.78
C ALA A 24 4.44 -7.52 -5.11
N VAL A 25 4.18 -8.38 -4.12
CA VAL A 25 2.93 -8.37 -3.35
C VAL A 25 2.79 -7.07 -2.55
N ALA A 26 3.85 -6.62 -1.89
CA ALA A 26 3.83 -5.37 -1.12
C ALA A 26 3.52 -4.16 -2.02
N LEU A 27 4.17 -4.06 -3.18
CA LEU A 27 3.90 -3.00 -4.15
C LEU A 27 2.48 -3.10 -4.72
N GLY A 28 2.02 -4.31 -5.07
CA GLY A 28 0.66 -4.53 -5.54
C GLY A 28 -0.40 -4.08 -4.52
N LEU A 29 -0.22 -4.44 -3.26
CA LEU A 29 -1.08 -3.99 -2.15
C LEU A 29 -1.03 -2.47 -1.98
N ALA A 30 0.15 -1.86 -2.02
CA ALA A 30 0.31 -0.42 -1.88
C ALA A 30 -0.39 0.36 -3.01
N LEU A 31 -0.30 -0.14 -4.25
CA LEU A 31 -1.00 0.44 -5.40
C LEU A 31 -2.52 0.29 -5.26
N LEU A 32 -2.99 -0.88 -4.81
CA LEU A 32 -4.42 -1.13 -4.60
C LEU A 32 -5.01 -0.20 -3.53
N ILE A 33 -4.30 0.00 -2.42
CA ILE A 33 -4.69 0.93 -1.35
C ILE A 33 -4.75 2.37 -1.89
N GLN A 34 -3.75 2.82 -2.65
CA GLN A 34 -3.78 4.17 -3.23
C GLN A 34 -4.88 4.35 -4.29
N ALA A 35 -5.20 3.31 -5.06
CA ALA A 35 -6.23 3.38 -6.09
C ALA A 35 -7.64 3.40 -5.49
N LEU A 36 -7.89 2.54 -4.49
CA LEU A 36 -9.23 2.25 -4.01
C LEU A 36 -9.56 2.90 -2.66
N VAL A 37 -8.57 3.11 -1.80
CA VAL A 37 -8.78 3.52 -0.40
C VAL A 37 -8.43 4.98 -0.17
N VAL A 38 -7.24 5.42 -0.57
CA VAL A 38 -6.74 6.75 -0.22
C VAL A 38 -6.09 7.46 -1.40
N LYS A 39 -6.52 8.69 -1.68
CA LYS A 39 -5.94 9.50 -2.76
C LYS A 39 -5.40 10.84 -2.24
N PRO A 40 -4.12 11.16 -2.50
CA PRO A 40 -3.57 12.46 -2.15
C PRO A 40 -4.07 13.54 -3.12
N TYR A 41 -4.45 14.69 -2.57
CA TYR A 41 -4.88 15.87 -3.32
C TYR A 41 -4.21 17.12 -2.77
N ARG A 42 -4.02 18.11 -3.64
CA ARG A 42 -3.59 19.46 -3.28
C ARG A 42 -4.77 20.40 -3.54
N ILE A 43 -5.10 21.25 -2.57
CA ILE A 43 -6.22 22.19 -2.70
C ILE A 43 -5.80 23.37 -3.60
N PRO A 44 -6.48 23.60 -4.75
CA PRO A 44 -6.06 24.62 -5.71
C PRO A 44 -6.71 26.00 -5.49
N SER A 45 -7.82 26.07 -4.74
CA SER A 45 -8.66 27.27 -4.61
C SER A 45 -9.02 27.59 -3.15
N GLU A 46 -9.36 28.86 -2.91
CA GLU A 46 -9.75 29.38 -1.58
C GLU A 46 -11.19 29.06 -1.17
N SER A 47 -11.97 28.38 -2.02
CA SER A 47 -13.39 28.07 -1.77
C SER A 47 -13.64 27.20 -0.53
N MET A 48 -12.59 26.59 0.02
CA MET A 48 -12.64 25.78 1.25
C MET A 48 -11.99 26.47 2.45
N VAL A 49 -11.59 27.73 2.34
CA VAL A 49 -11.12 28.55 3.46
C VAL A 49 -12.33 28.90 4.36
N PRO A 50 -12.22 28.82 5.70
CA PRO A 50 -11.00 28.61 6.49
C PRO A 50 -10.63 27.14 6.75
N THR A 51 -11.46 26.17 6.38
CA THR A 51 -11.26 24.74 6.68
C THR A 51 -9.98 24.18 6.07
N LEU A 52 -9.69 24.50 4.81
CA LEU A 52 -8.49 24.06 4.08
C LEU A 52 -7.83 25.25 3.39
N GLN A 53 -6.51 25.37 3.58
CA GLN A 53 -5.72 26.44 2.96
C GLN A 53 -5.27 26.07 1.54
N VAL A 54 -5.06 27.08 0.70
CA VAL A 54 -4.55 26.88 -0.66
C VAL A 54 -3.17 26.25 -0.61
N GLY A 55 -2.97 25.21 -1.42
CA GLY A 55 -1.71 24.49 -1.49
C GLY A 55 -1.54 23.41 -0.42
N GLN A 56 -2.46 23.28 0.54
CA GLN A 56 -2.46 22.22 1.53
C GLN A 56 -2.60 20.84 0.85
N ARG A 57 -1.82 19.86 1.32
CA ARG A 57 -1.89 18.46 0.88
C ARG A 57 -2.79 17.69 1.83
N VAL A 58 -3.79 17.00 1.28
CA VAL A 58 -4.75 16.21 2.06
C VAL A 58 -4.86 14.81 1.47
N LEU A 59 -5.14 13.83 2.33
CA LEU A 59 -5.41 12.45 1.95
C LEU A 59 -6.92 12.23 2.05
N VAL A 60 -7.54 11.88 0.93
CA VAL A 60 -8.99 11.64 0.88
C VAL A 60 -9.25 10.15 1.02
N ASN A 61 -10.06 9.77 2.01
CA ASN A 61 -10.56 8.41 2.15
C ASN A 61 -11.74 8.17 1.19
N ARG A 62 -11.65 7.14 0.36
CA ARG A 62 -12.68 6.72 -0.59
C ARG A 62 -13.64 5.69 0.00
N LEU A 63 -13.26 5.00 1.07
CA LEU A 63 -14.07 3.93 1.67
C LEU A 63 -15.16 4.45 2.61
N ALA A 64 -14.98 5.64 3.17
CA ALA A 64 -15.99 6.27 4.02
C ALA A 64 -16.44 7.58 3.36
N PRO A 65 -17.39 7.55 2.41
CA PRO A 65 -18.26 8.71 2.25
C PRO A 65 -18.95 8.85 3.60
N ARG A 66 -18.68 9.90 4.38
CA ARG A 66 -19.36 10.04 5.67
C ARG A 66 -20.86 10.14 5.42
N PHE A 67 -21.55 9.12 5.92
CA PHE A 67 -22.82 9.24 6.60
C PHE A 67 -22.64 10.27 7.72
N GLY A 68 -23.33 11.40 7.61
CA GLY A 68 -23.23 12.54 8.53
C GLY A 68 -24.33 13.52 8.18
N ASP A 69 -25.55 13.12 8.56
CA ASP A 69 -26.86 13.80 8.54
C ASP A 69 -27.40 14.33 7.21
#